data_AF-A0A2E2YBQ3-F1
#
_entry.id   AF-A0A2E2YBQ3-F1
#
_cell.length_a   1.000
_cell.length_b   1.000
_cell.length_c   1.000
_cell.angle_alpha   90.00
_cell.angle_beta   90.00
_cell.angle_gamma   90.00
#
_symmetry.space_group_name_H-M   'P 1'
#
loop_
_entity.id
_entity.type
_entity.pdbx_description
1 polymer ?
#
loop_
_entity_poly.entity_id
_entity_poly.type
_entity_poly.pdbx_seq_one_letter_code
_entity_poly.pdbx_strand_id
1 'polypeptide(L)'
;YDIGETGFEAWDGKRSPTEQILRIRNVNGLRSYLNFQRERVAFLARSYVSPTFDFLMKQNASKARSALNDLTMWQGIVDDLNAYDAMRPQNSISELEFFFEETMARGDCNTLDANLLPNTSNVTWFASQTAILKNDMKFRCDNLRLTQLAQGYSDLSKRFNSTLSGKAPFSLGSFYGSPASKTAIQDFFDDFNLFMNAGGGDPLLTSNNSETSTKLQTFFTRMDRAVGVFKQATDPGDPDSPLTWNIEPSFRVNRSFEKKGDQIIKWQLTAGDKTRSQFDSATRLEWSPGMPIKISFTWALNATTRPVADAKRSDLSINGRTATFSYPRVWSLFSLLDRNRPSIAKVSQEAKKDEHVLKFTIPTISNSTDKNKTNPIARGDATLFVTLRVFGSKAMGEKRLSVPTLPTEAPNYNLLVD
;
A
#
# COMPACT_ATOMS: atom_id res chain seq x y z
N TYR A 1 0.06 -37.86 -20.09
CA TYR A 1 0.13 -37.05 -18.86
C TYR A 1 -1.12 -36.21 -18.81
N ASP A 2 -2.23 -36.85 -18.46
CA ASP A 2 -3.55 -36.25 -18.50
C ASP A 2 -3.95 -35.75 -17.10
N ILE A 3 -4.51 -34.55 -17.01
CA ILE A 3 -5.04 -33.99 -15.77
C ILE A 3 -6.54 -33.68 -15.87
N GLY A 4 -7.21 -34.18 -16.92
CA GLY A 4 -8.62 -33.95 -17.23
C GLY A 4 -8.87 -32.59 -17.90
N GLU A 5 -10.04 -32.46 -18.52
CA GLU A 5 -10.42 -31.28 -19.31
C GLU A 5 -10.43 -29.97 -18.51
N THR A 6 -10.81 -30.03 -17.23
CA THR A 6 -10.83 -28.87 -16.35
C THR A 6 -9.45 -28.50 -15.79
N GLY A 7 -8.47 -29.42 -15.88
CA GLY A 7 -7.12 -29.24 -15.36
C GLY A 7 -7.06 -28.61 -13.98
N PHE A 8 -6.27 -27.54 -13.84
CA PHE A 8 -6.10 -26.80 -12.58
C PHE A 8 -7.30 -25.95 -12.19
N GLU A 9 -8.27 -25.67 -13.07
CA GLU A 9 -9.47 -24.91 -12.67
C GLU A 9 -10.31 -25.65 -11.61
N ALA A 10 -10.25 -26.98 -11.60
CA ALA A 10 -10.89 -27.80 -10.57
C ALA A 10 -10.14 -27.80 -9.22
N TRP A 11 -8.94 -27.21 -9.13
CA TRP A 11 -8.13 -27.16 -7.92
C TRP A 11 -8.48 -25.94 -7.06
N ASP A 12 -8.77 -26.13 -5.77
CA ASP A 12 -9.25 -25.07 -4.88
C ASP A 12 -8.20 -24.63 -3.85
N GLY A 13 -6.99 -25.16 -3.93
CA GLY A 13 -5.89 -24.86 -3.01
C GLY A 13 -6.00 -25.50 -1.62
N LYS A 14 -7.07 -26.25 -1.31
CA LYS A 14 -7.22 -26.89 0.02
C LYS A 14 -6.45 -28.20 0.15
N ARG A 15 -6.21 -28.89 -0.95
CA ARG A 15 -5.40 -30.12 -1.05
C ARG A 15 -4.40 -29.98 -2.18
N SER A 16 -3.45 -30.90 -2.29
CA SER A 16 -2.54 -30.89 -3.43
C SER A 16 -3.29 -31.12 -4.75
N PRO A 17 -2.82 -30.54 -5.87
CA PRO A 17 -3.34 -30.85 -7.20
C PRO A 17 -3.42 -32.35 -7.50
N THR A 18 -2.42 -33.15 -7.08
CA THR A 18 -2.44 -34.61 -7.31
C THR A 18 -3.59 -35.30 -6.57
N GLU A 19 -3.91 -34.87 -5.35
CA GLU A 19 -5.06 -35.44 -4.62
C GLU A 19 -6.39 -34.96 -5.21
N GLN A 20 -6.49 -33.68 -5.56
CA GLN A 20 -7.77 -33.10 -5.95
C GLN A 20 -8.16 -33.44 -7.39
N ILE A 21 -7.21 -33.33 -8.31
CA ILE A 21 -7.42 -33.51 -9.75
C ILE A 21 -7.30 -35.00 -10.09
N LEU A 22 -6.18 -35.63 -9.72
CA LEU A 22 -5.89 -37.03 -10.08
C LEU A 22 -6.47 -38.06 -9.11
N ARG A 23 -6.98 -37.61 -7.95
CA ARG A 23 -7.46 -38.50 -6.86
C ARG A 23 -6.37 -39.42 -6.30
N ILE A 24 -5.11 -39.00 -6.39
CA ILE A 24 -3.93 -39.75 -5.91
C ILE A 24 -3.39 -39.10 -4.65
N ARG A 25 -3.35 -39.85 -3.55
CA ARG A 25 -2.97 -39.33 -2.21
C ARG A 25 -1.55 -39.65 -1.76
N ASN A 26 -0.86 -40.55 -2.45
CA ASN A 26 0.46 -41.03 -2.02
C ASN A 26 1.43 -41.14 -3.18
N VAL A 27 2.72 -41.04 -2.86
CA VAL A 27 3.83 -41.02 -3.83
C VAL A 27 3.88 -42.31 -4.66
N ASN A 28 3.59 -43.47 -4.06
CA ASN A 28 3.60 -44.74 -4.78
C ASN A 28 2.54 -44.80 -5.87
N GLY A 29 1.31 -44.39 -5.55
CA GLY A 29 0.23 -44.28 -6.52
C GLY A 29 0.53 -43.27 -7.62
N LEU A 30 1.21 -42.17 -7.28
CA LEU A 30 1.64 -41.17 -8.25
C LEU A 30 2.70 -41.73 -9.20
N ARG A 31 3.71 -42.44 -8.68
CA ARG A 31 4.71 -43.14 -9.49
C ARG A 31 4.10 -44.19 -10.41
N SER A 32 3.17 -44.99 -9.92
CA SER A 32 2.44 -45.95 -10.74
C SER A 32 1.65 -45.27 -11.86
N TYR A 33 0.99 -44.14 -11.55
CA TYR A 33 0.29 -43.34 -12.54
C TYR A 33 1.24 -42.79 -13.62
N LEU A 34 2.36 -42.17 -13.22
CA LEU A 34 3.34 -41.60 -14.14
C LEU A 34 3.99 -42.69 -15.02
N ASN A 35 4.32 -43.85 -14.44
CA ASN A 35 4.83 -45.00 -15.19
C ASN A 35 3.83 -45.45 -16.25
N PHE A 36 2.55 -45.61 -15.88
CA PHE A 36 1.50 -46.00 -16.83
C PHE A 36 1.33 -44.97 -17.97
N GLN A 37 1.37 -43.68 -17.66
CA GLN A 37 1.30 -42.61 -18.66
C GLN A 37 2.48 -42.68 -19.63
N ARG A 38 3.69 -42.88 -19.11
CA ARG A 38 4.91 -43.00 -19.91
C ARG A 38 4.91 -44.24 -20.79
N GLU A 39 4.56 -45.41 -20.23
CA GLU A 39 4.47 -46.68 -20.97
C GLU A 39 3.46 -46.59 -22.12
N ARG A 40 2.31 -45.95 -21.89
CA ARG A 40 1.32 -45.73 -22.94
C ARG A 40 1.87 -44.88 -24.09
N VAL A 41 2.57 -43.78 -23.79
CA VAL A 41 3.21 -42.95 -24.82
C VAL A 41 4.33 -43.73 -25.53
N ALA A 42 5.14 -44.48 -24.78
CA ALA A 42 6.22 -45.29 -25.32
C ALA A 42 5.70 -46.36 -26.29
N PHE A 43 4.60 -47.04 -25.94
CA PHE A 43 3.93 -48.00 -26.79
C PHE A 43 3.43 -47.36 -28.09
N LEU A 44 2.75 -46.22 -28.01
CA LEU A 44 2.29 -45.49 -29.20
C LEU A 44 3.45 -45.07 -30.10
N ALA A 45 4.48 -44.46 -29.52
CA ALA A 45 5.65 -43.96 -30.26
C ALA A 45 6.42 -45.11 -30.94
N ARG A 46 6.77 -46.16 -30.19
CA ARG A 46 7.64 -47.24 -30.66
C ARG A 46 6.91 -48.26 -31.53
N SER A 47 5.68 -48.63 -31.19
CA SER A 47 4.96 -49.70 -31.87
C SER A 47 4.19 -49.24 -33.11
N TYR A 48 3.74 -47.98 -33.15
CA TYR A 48 2.94 -47.47 -34.28
C TYR A 48 3.68 -46.39 -35.08
N VAL A 49 4.34 -45.45 -34.41
CA VAL A 49 4.92 -44.30 -35.10
C VAL A 49 6.28 -44.61 -35.71
N SER A 50 7.22 -45.20 -34.97
CA SER A 50 8.56 -45.50 -35.49
C SER A 50 8.56 -46.34 -36.79
N PRO A 51 7.78 -47.43 -36.92
CA PRO A 51 7.75 -48.20 -38.18
C PRO A 51 7.20 -47.40 -39.36
N THR A 52 6.19 -46.56 -39.09
CA THR A 52 5.58 -45.67 -40.10
C THR A 52 6.56 -44.59 -40.54
N PHE A 53 7.29 -44.00 -39.59
CA PHE A 53 8.32 -43.01 -39.84
C PHE A 53 9.46 -43.58 -40.71
N ASP A 54 9.98 -44.76 -40.35
CA ASP A 54 11.03 -45.46 -41.11
C ASP A 54 10.61 -45.74 -42.56
N PHE A 55 9.35 -46.15 -42.75
CA PHE A 55 8.77 -46.36 -44.08
C PHE A 55 8.70 -45.05 -44.90
N LEU A 56 8.20 -43.97 -44.29
CA LEU A 56 8.04 -42.67 -44.95
C LEU A 56 9.39 -42.03 -45.32
N MET A 57 10.39 -42.13 -44.44
CA MET A 57 11.74 -41.63 -44.70
C MET A 57 12.42 -42.36 -45.87
N LYS A 58 12.18 -43.66 -46.03
CA LYS A 58 12.69 -44.47 -47.14
C LYS A 58 12.04 -44.12 -48.49
N GLN A 59 10.84 -43.53 -48.50
CA GLN A 59 10.10 -43.18 -49.73
C GLN A 59 10.37 -41.77 -50.29
N ASN A 60 11.34 -41.01 -49.76
CA ASN A 60 11.68 -39.67 -50.26
C ASN A 60 10.47 -38.72 -50.29
N ALA A 61 9.78 -38.61 -49.14
CA ALA A 61 8.50 -37.92 -48.92
C ALA A 61 8.57 -36.38 -48.99
N SER A 62 9.12 -35.83 -50.07
CA SER A 62 9.16 -34.41 -50.43
C SER A 62 7.77 -33.74 -50.58
N LYS A 63 6.67 -34.50 -50.45
CA LYS A 63 5.28 -34.03 -50.66
C LYS A 63 4.45 -33.81 -49.39
N ALA A 64 4.97 -34.02 -48.18
CA ALA A 64 4.14 -33.96 -46.97
C ALA A 64 4.64 -32.88 -45.98
N ARG A 65 4.54 -31.61 -46.36
CA ARG A 65 4.97 -30.48 -45.51
C ARG A 65 4.23 -30.44 -44.16
N SER A 66 2.96 -30.84 -44.11
CA SER A 66 2.19 -30.98 -42.87
C SER A 66 2.64 -32.20 -42.04
N ALA A 67 2.88 -33.34 -42.69
CA ALA A 67 3.41 -34.52 -42.01
C ALA A 67 4.79 -34.26 -41.40
N LEU A 68 5.63 -33.40 -42.01
CA LEU A 68 6.96 -33.07 -41.46
C LEU A 68 6.88 -32.49 -40.04
N ASN A 69 5.87 -31.69 -39.70
CA ASN A 69 5.73 -31.15 -38.34
C ASN A 69 5.35 -32.23 -37.34
N ASP A 70 4.35 -33.06 -37.65
CA ASP A 70 3.92 -34.17 -36.80
C ASP A 70 5.05 -35.20 -36.64
N LEU A 71 5.76 -35.51 -37.74
CA LEU A 71 6.91 -36.42 -37.73
C LEU A 71 8.07 -35.88 -36.90
N THR A 72 8.33 -34.56 -36.92
CA THR A 72 9.36 -33.93 -36.08
C THR A 72 8.99 -34.00 -34.60
N MET A 73 7.71 -33.77 -34.25
CA MET A 73 7.21 -33.92 -32.88
C MET A 73 7.40 -35.36 -32.37
N TRP A 74 6.98 -36.35 -33.15
CA TRP A 74 7.09 -37.75 -32.77
C TRP A 74 8.54 -38.25 -32.67
N GLN A 75 9.42 -37.76 -33.53
CA GLN A 75 10.86 -38.01 -33.40
C GLN A 75 11.39 -37.47 -32.07
N GLY A 76 11.00 -36.25 -31.68
CA GLY A 76 11.35 -35.68 -30.38
C GLY A 76 10.83 -36.52 -29.19
N ILE A 77 9.62 -37.08 -29.29
CA ILE A 77 9.07 -37.99 -28.26
C ILE A 77 9.92 -39.25 -28.13
N VAL A 78 10.32 -39.85 -29.26
CA VAL A 78 11.19 -41.05 -29.27
C VAL A 78 12.56 -40.73 -28.68
N ASP A 79 13.13 -39.58 -29.01
CA ASP A 79 14.42 -39.14 -28.50
C ASP A 79 14.38 -38.92 -26.97
N ASP A 80 13.32 -38.31 -26.45
CA ASP A 80 13.10 -38.13 -25.01
C ASP A 80 12.96 -39.48 -24.28
N LEU A 81 12.20 -40.42 -24.85
CA LEU A 81 12.07 -41.77 -24.30
C LEU A 81 13.41 -42.52 -24.25
N ASN A 82 14.21 -42.40 -25.31
CA ASN A 82 15.54 -43.00 -25.36
C ASN A 82 16.50 -42.33 -24.36
N ALA A 83 16.40 -41.01 -24.18
CA ALA A 83 17.17 -40.29 -23.16
C ALA A 83 16.79 -40.71 -21.74
N TYR A 84 15.50 -40.92 -21.47
CA TYR A 84 15.00 -41.44 -20.19
C TYR A 84 15.50 -42.87 -19.92
N ASP A 85 15.37 -43.78 -20.89
CA ASP A 85 15.83 -45.18 -20.76
C ASP A 85 17.35 -45.26 -20.54
N ALA A 86 18.11 -44.37 -21.20
CA ALA A 86 19.56 -44.25 -21.02
C ALA A 86 19.96 -43.50 -19.73
N MET A 87 18.99 -43.12 -18.89
CA MET A 87 19.20 -42.37 -17.64
C MET A 87 20.02 -41.09 -17.84
N ARG A 88 19.84 -40.41 -18.98
CA ARG A 88 20.53 -39.15 -19.24
C ARG A 88 20.06 -38.10 -18.22
N PRO A 89 20.99 -37.33 -17.61
CA PRO A 89 20.62 -36.28 -16.67
C PRO A 89 19.76 -35.23 -17.38
N GLN A 90 18.79 -34.65 -16.64
CA GLN A 90 17.95 -33.53 -17.10
C GLN A 90 17.19 -33.83 -18.41
N ASN A 91 16.71 -35.06 -18.61
CA ASN A 91 15.81 -35.36 -19.71
C ASN A 91 14.39 -34.85 -19.42
N SER A 92 13.65 -34.48 -20.48
CA SER A 92 12.36 -33.79 -20.35
C SER A 92 11.26 -34.63 -19.68
N ILE A 93 11.34 -35.97 -19.75
CA ILE A 93 10.40 -36.86 -19.04
C ILE A 93 10.66 -36.81 -17.54
N SER A 94 11.92 -36.89 -17.10
CA SER A 94 12.27 -36.77 -15.69
C SER A 94 11.89 -35.40 -15.12
N GLU A 95 12.04 -34.32 -15.90
CA GLU A 95 11.59 -32.98 -15.47
C GLU A 95 10.07 -32.91 -15.31
N LEU A 96 9.32 -33.49 -16.24
CA LEU A 96 7.86 -33.58 -16.15
C LEU A 96 7.43 -34.38 -14.91
N GLU A 97 8.00 -35.56 -14.71
CA GLU A 97 7.65 -36.42 -13.59
C GLU A 97 8.04 -35.81 -12.25
N PHE A 98 9.20 -35.15 -12.17
CA PHE A 98 9.60 -34.38 -11.01
C PHE A 98 8.60 -33.26 -10.70
N PHE A 99 8.08 -32.56 -11.72
CA PHE A 99 7.04 -31.55 -11.51
C PHE A 99 5.77 -32.13 -10.87
N PHE A 100 5.33 -33.34 -11.30
CA PHE A 100 4.22 -34.02 -10.64
C PHE A 100 4.55 -34.42 -9.20
N GLU A 101 5.72 -35.02 -8.97
CA GLU A 101 6.11 -35.58 -7.67
C GLU A 101 6.46 -34.52 -6.62
N GLU A 102 7.03 -33.39 -7.01
CA GLU A 102 7.52 -32.37 -6.08
C GLU A 102 6.66 -31.12 -6.06
N THR A 103 6.22 -30.60 -7.21
CA THR A 103 5.43 -29.35 -7.25
C THR A 103 3.95 -29.63 -7.10
N MET A 104 3.37 -30.48 -7.95
CA MET A 104 1.94 -30.80 -7.89
C MET A 104 1.57 -31.61 -6.65
N ALA A 105 2.44 -32.50 -6.16
CA ALA A 105 2.14 -33.27 -4.96
C ALA A 105 2.14 -32.43 -3.69
N ARG A 106 2.92 -31.34 -3.66
CA ARG A 106 2.94 -30.38 -2.55
C ARG A 106 1.90 -29.26 -2.71
N GLY A 107 1.50 -28.96 -3.94
CA GLY A 107 0.68 -27.78 -4.24
C GLY A 107 1.44 -26.46 -4.02
N ASP A 108 2.76 -26.47 -4.21
CA ASP A 108 3.62 -25.34 -3.86
C ASP A 108 3.64 -24.27 -4.96
N CYS A 109 2.79 -23.26 -4.80
CA CYS A 109 2.73 -22.10 -5.69
C CYS A 109 4.02 -21.27 -5.73
N ASN A 110 4.88 -21.35 -4.71
CA ASN A 110 6.08 -20.50 -4.62
C ASN A 110 7.22 -20.98 -5.54
N THR A 111 7.18 -22.25 -5.97
CA THR A 111 8.19 -22.85 -6.85
C THR A 111 7.94 -22.58 -8.34
N LEU A 112 6.85 -21.88 -8.66
CA LEU A 112 6.43 -21.59 -10.02
C LEU A 112 6.95 -20.21 -10.46
N ASP A 113 8.05 -20.20 -11.22
CA ASP A 113 8.64 -18.97 -11.75
C ASP A 113 7.79 -18.32 -12.84
N ALA A 114 7.80 -16.98 -12.91
CA ALA A 114 7.05 -16.19 -13.88
C ALA A 114 7.60 -16.27 -15.33
N ASN A 115 8.82 -16.79 -15.52
CA ASN A 115 9.53 -16.81 -16.80
C ASN A 115 9.75 -18.24 -17.32
N LEU A 116 8.68 -19.05 -17.32
CA LEU A 116 8.75 -20.45 -17.76
C LEU A 116 8.49 -20.67 -19.24
N LEU A 117 8.46 -19.62 -20.08
CA LEU A 117 8.37 -19.81 -21.52
C LEU A 117 9.73 -20.25 -22.07
N PRO A 118 9.93 -21.52 -22.46
CA PRO A 118 11.10 -21.87 -23.22
C PRO A 118 11.07 -21.12 -24.57
N ASN A 119 12.20 -20.55 -24.96
CA ASN A 119 12.37 -19.89 -26.24
C ASN A 119 12.08 -20.90 -27.37
N THR A 120 11.06 -20.64 -28.19
CA THR A 120 10.28 -21.66 -28.95
C THR A 120 10.88 -22.08 -30.28
N SER A 121 12.16 -22.48 -30.33
CA SER A 121 12.74 -22.99 -31.58
C SER A 121 13.28 -24.42 -31.52
N ASN A 122 13.38 -25.07 -30.35
CA ASN A 122 13.81 -26.47 -30.21
C ASN A 122 13.31 -27.11 -28.89
N VAL A 123 12.00 -27.10 -28.62
CA VAL A 123 11.43 -27.70 -27.40
C VAL A 123 10.74 -29.01 -27.75
N THR A 124 11.07 -30.10 -27.05
CA THR A 124 10.44 -31.42 -27.27
C THR A 124 9.01 -31.43 -26.72
N TRP A 125 8.22 -32.45 -27.10
CA TRP A 125 6.83 -32.54 -26.65
C TRP A 125 6.72 -32.60 -25.11
N PHE A 126 7.53 -33.42 -24.42
CA PHE A 126 7.49 -33.51 -22.96
C PHE A 126 7.85 -32.19 -22.27
N ALA A 127 8.90 -31.51 -22.75
CA ALA A 127 9.26 -30.19 -22.25
C ALA A 127 8.14 -29.16 -22.47
N SER A 128 7.45 -29.20 -23.63
CA SER A 128 6.31 -28.33 -23.89
C SER A 128 5.14 -28.58 -22.93
N GLN A 129 4.84 -29.85 -22.63
CA GLN A 129 3.78 -30.21 -21.68
C GLN A 129 4.12 -29.77 -20.26
N THR A 130 5.39 -29.92 -19.83
CA THR A 130 5.85 -29.41 -18.52
C THR A 130 5.63 -27.91 -18.41
N ALA A 131 5.98 -27.14 -19.45
CA ALA A 131 5.81 -25.69 -19.46
C ALA A 131 4.33 -25.28 -19.39
N ILE A 132 3.45 -25.94 -20.16
CA ILE A 132 2.00 -25.71 -20.13
C ILE A 132 1.46 -25.97 -18.72
N LEU A 133 1.73 -27.15 -18.14
CA LEU A 133 1.21 -27.50 -16.82
C LEU A 133 1.70 -26.55 -15.73
N LYS A 134 2.97 -26.11 -15.79
CA LYS A 134 3.48 -25.12 -14.84
C LYS A 134 2.78 -23.76 -14.99
N ASN A 135 2.55 -23.30 -16.22
CA ASN A 135 1.86 -22.03 -16.48
C ASN A 135 0.40 -22.08 -16.02
N ASP A 136 -0.32 -23.17 -16.31
CA ASP A 136 -1.71 -23.34 -15.90
C ASP A 136 -1.82 -23.41 -14.37
N MET A 137 -0.91 -24.13 -13.71
CA MET A 137 -0.85 -24.16 -12.25
C MET A 137 -0.53 -22.78 -11.66
N LYS A 138 0.38 -22.03 -12.28
CA LYS A 138 0.75 -20.67 -11.84
C LYS A 138 -0.42 -19.71 -11.97
N PHE A 139 -1.11 -19.72 -13.11
CA PHE A 139 -2.31 -18.92 -13.33
C PHE A 139 -3.37 -19.21 -12.28
N ARG A 140 -3.60 -20.51 -12.00
CA ARG A 140 -4.55 -20.91 -10.95
C ARG A 140 -4.11 -20.45 -9.56
N CYS A 141 -2.82 -20.60 -9.22
CA CYS A 141 -2.26 -20.10 -7.97
C CYS A 141 -2.50 -18.60 -7.79
N ASP A 142 -2.25 -17.80 -8.83
CA ASP A 142 -2.47 -16.35 -8.80
C ASP A 142 -3.95 -16.02 -8.60
N ASN A 143 -4.87 -16.74 -9.25
CA ASN A 143 -6.31 -16.54 -9.09
C ASN A 143 -6.80 -16.89 -7.67
N LEU A 144 -6.34 -18.02 -7.11
CA LEU A 144 -6.67 -18.41 -5.74
C LEU A 144 -6.14 -17.38 -4.74
N ARG A 145 -4.90 -16.92 -4.94
CA ARG A 145 -4.26 -15.90 -4.13
C ARG A 145 -4.99 -14.57 -4.20
N LEU A 146 -5.30 -14.11 -5.40
CA LEU A 146 -6.04 -12.87 -5.64
C LEU A 146 -7.42 -12.92 -4.98
N THR A 147 -8.13 -14.03 -5.10
CA THR A 147 -9.44 -14.24 -4.46
C THR A 147 -9.35 -14.12 -2.94
N GLN A 148 -8.36 -14.78 -2.32
CA GLN A 148 -8.13 -14.71 -0.88
C GLN A 148 -7.82 -13.27 -0.43
N LEU A 149 -6.92 -12.59 -1.14
CA LEU A 149 -6.51 -11.23 -0.83
C LEU A 149 -7.65 -10.23 -1.00
N ALA A 150 -8.44 -10.37 -2.06
CA ALA A 150 -9.60 -9.53 -2.33
C ALA A 150 -10.66 -9.65 -1.24
N GLN A 151 -10.94 -10.88 -0.78
CA GLN A 151 -11.87 -11.12 0.31
C GLN A 151 -11.35 -10.49 1.61
N GLY A 152 -10.08 -10.75 1.96
CA GLY A 152 -9.46 -10.16 3.15
C GLY A 152 -9.49 -8.63 3.14
N TYR A 153 -9.24 -8.01 1.97
CA TYR A 153 -9.32 -6.56 1.82
C TYR A 153 -10.77 -6.03 1.87
N SER A 154 -11.74 -6.76 1.32
CA SER A 154 -13.15 -6.39 1.37
C SER A 154 -13.62 -6.28 2.83
N ASP A 155 -13.22 -7.22 3.68
CA ASP A 155 -13.55 -7.21 5.09
C ASP A 155 -12.83 -6.06 5.83
N LEU A 156 -11.55 -5.83 5.52
CA LEU A 156 -10.76 -4.73 6.09
C LEU A 156 -11.35 -3.35 5.72
N SER A 157 -11.71 -3.14 4.46
CA SER A 157 -12.25 -1.85 3.98
C SER A 157 -13.63 -1.56 4.59
N LYS A 158 -14.51 -2.56 4.72
CA LYS A 158 -15.78 -2.44 5.46
C LYS A 158 -15.56 -2.06 6.92
N ARG A 159 -14.57 -2.67 7.59
CA ARG A 159 -14.23 -2.32 8.98
C ARG A 159 -13.76 -0.87 9.06
N PHE A 160 -12.81 -0.43 8.23
CA PHE A 160 -12.36 0.96 8.22
C PHE A 160 -13.52 1.95 8.04
N ASN A 161 -14.37 1.70 7.04
CA ASN A 161 -15.45 2.60 6.66
C ASN A 161 -16.56 2.67 7.72
N SER A 162 -16.77 1.61 8.49
CA SER A 162 -17.77 1.60 9.58
C SER A 162 -17.23 2.13 10.90
N THR A 163 -15.94 1.99 11.19
CA THR A 163 -15.37 2.33 12.51
C THR A 163 -14.66 3.69 12.54
N LEU A 164 -13.88 4.02 11.51
CA LEU A 164 -12.97 5.17 11.48
C LEU A 164 -13.37 6.26 10.47
N SER A 165 -13.93 5.89 9.32
CA SER A 165 -14.30 6.87 8.29
C SER A 165 -15.26 7.92 8.84
N GLY A 166 -15.01 9.19 8.50
CA GLY A 166 -15.81 10.32 8.98
C GLY A 166 -15.56 10.74 10.43
N LYS A 167 -14.72 9.99 11.18
CA LYS A 167 -14.30 10.37 12.54
C LYS A 167 -12.93 11.00 12.53
N ALA A 168 -12.69 11.98 13.40
CA ALA A 168 -11.36 12.54 13.57
C ALA A 168 -10.41 11.46 14.16
N PRO A 169 -9.19 11.27 13.61
CA PRO A 169 -8.55 12.10 12.60
C PRO A 169 -8.68 11.62 11.14
N PHE A 170 -9.50 10.60 10.87
CA PHE A 170 -9.79 9.98 9.57
C PHE A 170 -11.03 10.58 8.86
N SER A 171 -11.25 11.90 9.00
CA SER A 171 -12.38 12.59 8.37
C SER A 171 -11.91 13.75 7.50
N LEU A 172 -12.68 14.06 6.46
CA LEU A 172 -12.49 15.31 5.71
C LEU A 172 -12.71 16.49 6.65
N GLY A 173 -11.67 17.31 6.86
CA GLY A 173 -11.73 18.39 7.84
C GLY A 173 -11.83 17.85 9.27
N SER A 174 -10.83 17.08 9.70
CA SER A 174 -10.67 16.45 11.03
C SER A 174 -11.14 17.30 12.22
N PHE A 175 -11.06 18.63 12.09
CA PHE A 175 -11.60 19.60 13.04
C PHE A 175 -13.10 19.43 13.41
N TYR A 176 -13.94 18.92 12.50
CA TYR A 176 -15.39 18.77 12.74
C TYR A 176 -15.84 17.35 13.01
N GLY A 177 -15.01 16.34 12.70
CA GLY A 177 -15.34 14.94 12.91
C GLY A 177 -15.54 14.61 14.40
N SER A 178 -16.47 13.70 14.70
CA SER A 178 -16.52 13.07 16.02
C SER A 178 -15.21 12.32 16.28
N PRO A 179 -14.65 12.33 17.50
CA PRO A 179 -13.36 11.68 17.73
C PRO A 179 -13.47 10.15 17.65
N ALA A 180 -12.58 9.53 16.89
CA ALA A 180 -12.32 8.10 17.01
C ALA A 180 -11.64 7.81 18.36
N SER A 181 -11.97 6.68 18.99
CA SER A 181 -11.32 6.25 20.23
C SER A 181 -9.93 5.68 19.95
N LYS A 182 -9.04 5.71 20.97
CA LYS A 182 -7.71 5.07 20.90
C LYS A 182 -7.84 3.59 20.49
N THR A 183 -8.74 2.86 21.16
CA THR A 183 -9.00 1.44 20.92
C THR A 183 -9.43 1.15 19.47
N ALA A 184 -10.41 1.90 18.93
CA ALA A 184 -10.87 1.66 17.56
C ALA A 184 -9.77 1.88 16.50
N ILE A 185 -8.84 2.80 16.77
CA ILE A 185 -7.68 3.03 15.90
C ILE A 185 -6.68 1.89 16.03
N GLN A 186 -6.38 1.44 17.26
CA GLN A 186 -5.47 0.33 17.51
C GLN A 186 -5.97 -0.98 16.92
N ASP A 187 -7.23 -1.34 17.19
CA ASP A 187 -7.87 -2.55 16.65
C ASP A 187 -7.80 -2.58 15.12
N PHE A 188 -8.08 -1.45 14.47
CA PHE A 188 -7.97 -1.34 13.02
C PHE A 188 -6.52 -1.47 12.52
N PHE A 189 -5.55 -0.90 13.24
CA PHE A 189 -4.14 -1.04 12.87
C PHE A 189 -3.65 -2.49 13.01
N ASP A 190 -4.13 -3.22 14.01
CA ASP A 190 -3.83 -4.64 14.17
C ASP A 190 -4.44 -5.46 13.02
N ASP A 191 -5.70 -5.21 12.68
CA ASP A 191 -6.35 -5.78 11.49
C ASP A 191 -5.58 -5.48 10.20
N PHE A 192 -5.15 -4.23 10.01
CA PHE A 192 -4.37 -3.81 8.85
C PHE A 192 -3.03 -4.55 8.78
N ASN A 193 -2.31 -4.63 9.90
CA ASN A 193 -1.03 -5.35 9.98
C ASN A 193 -1.20 -6.85 9.72
N LEU A 194 -2.25 -7.47 10.25
CA LEU A 194 -2.59 -8.87 9.98
C LEU A 194 -2.83 -9.11 8.48
N PHE A 195 -3.60 -8.24 7.84
CA PHE A 195 -3.82 -8.30 6.38
C PHE A 195 -2.51 -8.12 5.59
N MET A 196 -1.68 -7.14 5.95
CA MET A 196 -0.40 -6.92 5.30
C MET A 196 0.56 -8.10 5.47
N ASN A 197 0.61 -8.70 6.66
CA ASN A 197 1.42 -9.90 6.94
C ASN A 197 0.89 -11.15 6.23
N ALA A 198 -0.42 -11.24 5.98
CA ALA A 198 -1.02 -12.26 5.11
C ALA A 198 -0.75 -12.00 3.61
N GLY A 199 0.03 -10.95 3.29
CA GLY A 199 0.50 -10.52 1.98
C GLY A 199 -0.46 -9.59 1.25
N GLY A 200 -1.16 -8.73 1.99
CA GLY A 200 -1.92 -7.60 1.43
C GLY A 200 -1.11 -6.61 0.60
N GLY A 201 0.22 -6.64 0.71
CA GLY A 201 1.15 -5.88 -0.14
C GLY A 201 1.48 -6.53 -1.49
N ASP A 202 0.89 -7.69 -1.80
CA ASP A 202 1.10 -8.40 -3.05
C ASP A 202 0.64 -7.55 -4.26
N PRO A 203 1.51 -7.33 -5.28
CA PRO A 203 1.15 -6.59 -6.48
C PRO A 203 -0.08 -7.14 -7.21
N LEU A 204 -0.45 -8.41 -7.04
CA LEU A 204 -1.66 -8.99 -7.64
C LEU A 204 -2.93 -8.17 -7.34
N LEU A 205 -3.03 -7.55 -6.17
CA LEU A 205 -4.17 -6.69 -5.82
C LEU A 205 -4.19 -5.35 -6.58
N THR A 206 -3.05 -4.90 -7.11
CA THR A 206 -2.89 -3.52 -7.63
C THR A 206 -2.22 -3.43 -9.01
N SER A 207 -2.00 -4.56 -9.69
CA SER A 207 -1.19 -4.65 -10.92
C SER A 207 -1.86 -4.07 -12.17
N ASN A 208 -3.19 -3.94 -12.18
CA ASN A 208 -3.95 -3.60 -13.39
C ASN A 208 -3.96 -2.11 -13.78
N ASN A 209 -3.10 -1.25 -13.19
CA ASN A 209 -3.00 0.20 -13.42
C ASN A 209 -4.35 0.97 -13.41
N SER A 210 -5.39 0.40 -12.79
CA SER A 210 -6.71 1.02 -12.72
C SER A 210 -6.76 2.16 -11.71
N GLU A 211 -7.80 2.99 -11.80
CA GLU A 211 -8.09 4.00 -10.77
C GLU A 211 -8.26 3.35 -9.39
N THR A 212 -8.94 2.21 -9.31
CA THR A 212 -9.10 1.42 -8.09
C THR A 212 -7.76 1.00 -7.50
N SER A 213 -6.86 0.47 -8.34
CA SER A 213 -5.51 0.08 -7.91
C SER A 213 -4.70 1.27 -7.41
N THR A 214 -4.81 2.43 -8.04
CA THR A 214 -4.15 3.66 -7.58
C THR A 214 -4.69 4.12 -6.22
N LYS A 215 -6.02 4.06 -6.02
CA LYS A 215 -6.67 4.37 -4.74
C LYS A 215 -6.24 3.39 -3.65
N LEU A 216 -6.16 2.11 -3.95
CA LEU A 216 -5.67 1.07 -3.04
C LEU A 216 -4.23 1.32 -2.60
N GLN A 217 -3.31 1.51 -3.55
CA GLN A 217 -1.91 1.80 -3.26
C GLN A 217 -1.76 3.06 -2.40
N THR A 218 -2.56 4.10 -2.71
CA THR A 218 -2.59 5.33 -1.92
C THR A 218 -3.10 5.09 -0.51
N PHE A 219 -4.16 4.30 -0.35
CA PHE A 219 -4.71 3.91 0.94
C PHE A 219 -3.69 3.13 1.77
N PHE A 220 -3.10 2.07 1.22
CA PHE A 220 -2.07 1.26 1.88
C PHE A 220 -0.86 2.10 2.31
N THR A 221 -0.33 2.92 1.40
CA THR A 221 0.82 3.78 1.69
C THR A 221 0.52 4.77 2.82
N ARG A 222 -0.65 5.40 2.81
CA ARG A 222 -1.04 6.35 3.85
C ARG A 222 -1.33 5.66 5.18
N MET A 223 -1.93 4.46 5.14
CA MET A 223 -2.26 3.69 6.33
C MET A 223 -1.00 3.14 7.00
N ASP A 224 -0.06 2.57 6.25
CA ASP A 224 1.24 2.13 6.76
C ASP A 224 1.99 3.26 7.49
N ARG A 225 2.03 4.44 6.86
CA ARG A 225 2.59 5.64 7.51
C ARG A 225 1.82 6.06 8.76
N ALA A 226 0.50 5.93 8.77
CA ALA A 226 -0.32 6.23 9.94
C ALA A 226 -0.01 5.27 11.10
N VAL A 227 0.03 3.96 10.83
CA VAL A 227 0.44 2.92 11.78
C VAL A 227 1.82 3.28 12.36
N GLY A 228 2.78 3.63 11.51
CA GLY A 228 4.11 4.05 11.94
C GLY A 228 4.10 5.26 12.88
N VAL A 229 3.36 6.32 12.54
CA VAL A 229 3.27 7.55 13.36
C VAL A 229 2.63 7.30 14.72
N PHE A 230 1.59 6.47 14.78
CA PHE A 230 0.92 6.14 16.03
C PHE A 230 1.75 5.17 16.88
N LYS A 231 2.41 4.19 16.28
CA LYS A 231 3.35 3.30 16.98
C LYS A 231 4.46 4.08 17.68
N GLN A 232 4.95 5.15 17.06
CA GLN A 232 5.97 6.03 17.63
C GLN A 232 5.45 6.87 18.80
N ALA A 233 4.13 6.99 18.96
CA ALA A 233 3.51 7.72 20.07
C ALA A 233 3.25 6.85 21.29
N THR A 234 3.28 5.53 21.12
CA THR A 234 3.14 4.56 22.21
C THR A 234 4.41 4.51 23.04
N ASP A 235 4.28 4.27 24.34
CA ASP A 235 5.41 3.87 25.19
C ASP A 235 5.64 2.36 25.06
N PRO A 236 6.81 1.88 24.59
CA PRO A 236 7.09 0.46 24.52
C PRO A 236 7.08 -0.25 25.88
N GLY A 237 7.37 0.47 26.97
CA GLY A 237 7.37 -0.07 28.34
C GLY A 237 5.99 -0.10 28.98
N ASP A 238 5.02 0.65 28.43
CA ASP A 238 3.64 0.72 28.90
C ASP A 238 2.69 0.98 27.70
N PRO A 239 2.26 -0.06 26.98
CA PRO A 239 1.37 0.08 25.81
C PRO A 239 -0.01 0.69 26.15
N ASP A 240 -0.44 0.57 27.41
CA ASP A 240 -1.71 1.11 27.88
C ASP A 240 -1.64 2.61 28.15
N SER A 241 -0.43 3.15 28.35
CA SER A 241 -0.18 4.59 28.51
C SER A 241 -0.83 5.44 27.39
N PRO A 242 -1.18 6.71 27.69
CA PRO A 242 -1.69 7.61 26.68
C PRO A 242 -0.70 7.83 25.54
N LEU A 243 -1.20 7.85 24.30
CA LEU A 243 -0.39 8.19 23.14
C LEU A 243 0.21 9.59 23.32
N THR A 244 1.51 9.72 23.09
CA THR A 244 2.25 10.96 23.34
C THR A 244 3.15 11.30 22.16
N TRP A 245 2.96 12.48 21.61
CA TRP A 245 3.84 13.09 20.61
C TRP A 245 4.55 14.29 21.21
N ASN A 246 5.75 14.58 20.71
CA ASN A 246 6.44 15.82 21.03
C ASN A 246 6.43 16.72 19.80
N ILE A 247 6.03 17.97 19.96
CA ILE A 247 5.93 18.95 18.88
C ILE A 247 6.88 20.13 19.10
N GLU A 248 7.49 20.57 18.02
CA GLU A 248 8.49 21.64 18.03
C GLU A 248 8.13 22.70 16.99
N PRO A 249 7.56 23.85 17.39
CA PRO A 249 7.28 24.93 16.46
C PRO A 249 8.54 25.70 16.07
N SER A 250 8.69 26.00 14.79
CA SER A 250 9.61 27.01 14.27
C SER A 250 8.79 28.15 13.65
N PHE A 251 8.94 29.36 14.18
CA PHE A 251 8.11 30.50 13.82
C PHE A 251 8.73 31.33 12.69
N ARG A 252 7.88 32.04 11.95
CA ARG A 252 8.26 33.00 10.89
C ARG A 252 9.20 32.37 9.84
N VAL A 253 8.78 31.19 9.37
CA VAL A 253 9.44 30.44 8.29
C VAL A 253 8.89 30.88 6.93
N ASN A 254 9.46 30.39 5.83
CA ASN A 254 8.92 30.57 4.47
C ASN A 254 8.66 32.06 4.11
N ARG A 255 9.56 32.95 4.56
CA ARG A 255 9.38 34.41 4.55
C ARG A 255 9.13 35.02 3.18
N SER A 256 9.66 34.40 2.11
CA SER A 256 9.43 34.84 0.73
C SER A 256 7.96 34.80 0.31
N PHE A 257 7.13 33.98 0.98
CA PHE A 257 5.69 33.89 0.74
C PHE A 257 4.85 34.57 1.82
N GLU A 258 5.47 35.09 2.89
CA GLU A 258 4.77 35.80 3.96
C GLU A 258 4.21 37.14 3.49
N LYS A 259 3.09 37.55 4.09
CA LYS A 259 2.52 38.90 3.95
C LYS A 259 2.19 39.45 5.32
N LYS A 260 2.73 40.62 5.64
CA LYS A 260 2.55 41.32 6.92
C LYS A 260 3.07 40.56 8.15
N GLY A 261 3.92 39.56 7.96
CA GLY A 261 4.58 38.85 9.07
C GLY A 261 5.53 39.76 9.87
N ASP A 262 6.04 40.82 9.24
CA ASP A 262 6.82 41.91 9.85
C ASP A 262 6.02 42.77 10.84
N GLN A 263 4.69 42.69 10.81
CA GLN A 263 3.81 43.41 11.74
C GLN A 263 3.54 42.63 13.05
N ILE A 264 4.01 41.38 13.15
CA ILE A 264 3.76 40.49 14.27
C ILE A 264 4.94 40.54 15.24
N ILE A 265 4.69 41.00 16.47
CA ILE A 265 5.72 41.10 17.51
C ILE A 265 5.84 39.83 18.34
N LYS A 266 4.81 38.98 18.35
CA LYS A 266 4.81 37.73 19.13
C LYS A 266 4.10 36.61 18.40
N TRP A 267 4.76 35.46 18.35
CA TRP A 267 4.24 34.20 17.84
C TRP A 267 4.31 33.19 18.96
N GLN A 268 3.22 32.46 19.22
CA GLN A 268 3.20 31.44 20.28
C GLN A 268 2.37 30.23 19.88
N LEU A 269 2.79 29.06 20.33
CA LEU A 269 2.03 27.82 20.28
C LEU A 269 1.85 27.30 21.71
N THR A 270 0.63 26.92 22.06
CA THR A 270 0.27 26.30 23.35
C THR A 270 -0.27 24.91 23.08
N ALA A 271 0.23 23.91 23.78
CA ALA A 271 -0.29 22.54 23.81
C ALA A 271 -0.65 22.19 25.25
N GLY A 272 -1.95 21.98 25.52
CA GLY A 272 -2.45 21.85 26.88
C GLY A 272 -2.20 23.13 27.68
N ASP A 273 -1.38 23.02 28.73
CA ASP A 273 -0.95 24.09 29.63
C ASP A 273 0.44 24.66 29.28
N LYS A 274 1.21 23.98 28.43
CA LYS A 274 2.57 24.40 28.06
C LYS A 274 2.54 25.31 26.84
N THR A 275 3.27 26.42 26.92
CA THR A 275 3.36 27.42 25.85
C THR A 275 4.80 27.61 25.43
N ARG A 276 5.02 27.76 24.12
CA ARG A 276 6.28 28.18 23.53
C ARG A 276 6.08 29.41 22.65
N SER A 277 6.90 30.42 22.87
CA SER A 277 7.01 31.62 22.07
C SER A 277 8.23 31.58 21.14
N GLN A 278 8.28 32.49 20.17
CA GLN A 278 9.47 32.67 19.32
C GLN A 278 10.73 33.12 20.07
N PHE A 279 10.59 33.58 21.32
CA PHE A 279 11.69 34.07 22.14
C PHE A 279 12.23 32.99 23.10
N ASP A 280 11.52 31.88 23.22
CA ASP A 280 11.89 30.82 24.14
C ASP A 280 12.97 29.93 23.50
N SER A 281 13.84 29.35 24.33
CA SER A 281 14.82 28.35 23.87
C SER A 281 14.12 27.09 23.35
N ALA A 282 14.83 26.33 22.51
CA ALA A 282 14.26 25.19 21.78
C ALA A 282 13.89 24.02 22.72
N THR A 283 12.69 24.06 23.29
CA THR A 283 12.07 22.95 24.01
C THR A 283 10.89 22.40 23.21
N ARG A 284 10.74 21.07 23.25
CA ARG A 284 9.59 20.39 22.64
C ARG A 284 8.40 20.48 23.61
N LEU A 285 7.21 20.70 23.04
CA LEU A 285 5.96 20.63 23.75
C LEU A 285 5.43 19.20 23.65
N GLU A 286 5.11 18.60 24.78
CA GLU A 286 4.47 17.29 24.82
C GLU A 286 2.98 17.44 24.54
N TRP A 287 2.42 16.54 23.74
CA TRP A 287 1.00 16.54 23.36
C TRP A 287 0.44 15.13 23.35
N SER A 288 -0.74 14.98 23.92
CA SER A 288 -1.51 13.74 23.92
C SER A 288 -2.97 14.00 23.49
N PRO A 289 -3.69 13.00 22.98
CA PRO A 289 -5.11 13.15 22.63
C PRO A 289 -5.93 13.71 23.80
N GLY A 290 -6.79 14.68 23.51
CA GLY A 290 -7.55 15.44 24.51
C GLY A 290 -6.94 16.78 24.90
N MET A 291 -5.63 16.98 24.68
CA MET A 291 -4.99 18.27 24.93
C MET A 291 -5.33 19.27 23.81
N PRO A 292 -5.84 20.47 24.12
CA PRO A 292 -6.09 21.49 23.10
C PRO A 292 -4.78 22.06 22.57
N ILE A 293 -4.75 22.45 21.29
CA ILE A 293 -3.66 23.24 20.72
C ILE A 293 -4.18 24.63 20.35
N LYS A 294 -3.42 25.66 20.70
CA LYS A 294 -3.66 27.04 20.28
C LYS A 294 -2.42 27.62 19.62
N ILE A 295 -2.60 28.40 18.57
CA ILE A 295 -1.52 29.19 17.97
C ILE A 295 -1.95 30.63 17.83
N SER A 296 -1.11 31.55 18.31
CA SER A 296 -1.44 32.97 18.42
C SER A 296 -0.38 33.87 17.80
N PHE A 297 -0.87 34.96 17.21
CA PHE A 297 -0.08 35.98 16.55
C PHE A 297 -0.51 37.35 17.08
N THR A 298 0.40 38.08 17.70
CA THR A 298 0.13 39.41 18.27
C THR A 298 0.80 40.49 17.42
N TRP A 299 0.00 41.44 16.94
CA TRP A 299 0.49 42.58 16.16
C TRP A 299 1.22 43.57 17.07
N ALA A 300 2.37 44.07 16.61
CA ALA A 300 3.13 45.15 17.27
C ALA A 300 2.26 46.40 17.45
N LEU A 301 2.38 47.14 18.56
CA LEU A 301 1.53 48.32 18.82
C LEU A 301 1.51 49.34 17.66
N ASN A 302 2.69 49.55 17.05
CA ASN A 302 2.94 50.46 15.93
C ASN A 302 2.70 49.84 14.54
N ALA A 303 2.17 48.62 14.44
CA ALA A 303 1.85 48.02 13.16
C ALA A 303 0.82 48.86 12.39
N THR A 304 0.91 48.89 11.06
CA THR A 304 -0.03 49.65 10.21
C THR A 304 -1.40 48.98 10.07
N THR A 305 -1.50 47.70 10.44
CA THR A 305 -2.74 46.91 10.44
C THR A 305 -3.00 46.24 11.78
N ARG A 306 -4.24 45.78 11.97
CA ARG A 306 -4.65 44.93 13.09
C ARG A 306 -5.53 43.78 12.58
N PRO A 307 -5.54 42.63 13.24
CA PRO A 307 -6.33 41.48 12.79
C PRO A 307 -7.83 41.73 13.05
N VAL A 308 -8.68 41.10 12.24
CA VAL A 308 -10.13 41.06 12.43
C VAL A 308 -10.64 39.63 12.23
N ALA A 309 -11.79 39.32 12.81
CA ALA A 309 -12.39 37.99 12.71
C ALA A 309 -12.70 37.64 11.26
N ASP A 310 -12.67 36.34 10.95
CA ASP A 310 -13.05 35.80 9.66
C ASP A 310 -14.23 34.84 9.86
N ALA A 311 -15.39 35.17 9.29
CA ALA A 311 -16.59 34.34 9.39
C ALA A 311 -16.40 32.93 8.80
N LYS A 312 -15.42 32.74 7.92
CA LYS A 312 -15.08 31.42 7.34
C LYS A 312 -14.18 30.58 8.24
N ARG A 313 -13.61 31.17 9.32
CA ARG A 313 -12.67 30.52 10.24
C ARG A 313 -13.26 30.47 11.64
N SER A 314 -14.06 29.44 11.90
CA SER A 314 -14.59 29.12 13.24
C SER A 314 -13.52 28.83 14.30
N ASP A 315 -12.30 28.48 13.88
CA ASP A 315 -11.13 28.31 14.76
C ASP A 315 -10.44 29.62 15.13
N LEU A 316 -10.67 30.69 14.39
CA LEU A 316 -9.99 31.98 14.57
C LEU A 316 -10.80 32.89 15.51
N SER A 317 -10.17 33.28 16.60
CA SER A 317 -10.68 34.30 17.53
C SER A 317 -9.74 35.49 17.56
N ILE A 318 -10.28 36.70 17.67
CA ILE A 318 -9.51 37.93 17.80
C ILE A 318 -9.76 38.56 19.17
N ASN A 319 -8.69 38.82 19.92
CA ASN A 319 -8.74 39.61 21.13
C ASN A 319 -7.75 40.79 21.01
N GLY A 320 -8.29 42.00 20.80
CA GLY A 320 -7.51 43.21 20.61
C GLY A 320 -6.57 43.10 19.40
N ARG A 321 -5.27 42.92 19.65
CA ARG A 321 -4.21 42.80 18.62
C ARG A 321 -3.78 41.36 18.36
N THR A 322 -4.39 40.40 19.04
CA THR A 322 -3.99 39.00 19.00
C THR A 322 -5.01 38.18 18.24
N ALA A 323 -4.55 37.51 17.20
CA ALA A 323 -5.29 36.48 16.49
C ALA A 323 -4.91 35.11 17.05
N THR A 324 -5.88 34.30 17.46
CA THR A 324 -5.66 32.97 18.02
C THR A 324 -6.49 31.93 17.29
N PHE A 325 -5.81 30.95 16.68
CA PHE A 325 -6.43 29.74 16.16
C PHE A 325 -6.48 28.68 17.25
N SER A 326 -7.65 28.08 17.49
CA SER A 326 -7.87 27.09 18.55
C SER A 326 -8.36 25.75 18.00
N TYR A 327 -7.75 24.66 18.48
CA TYR A 327 -8.07 23.28 18.15
C TYR A 327 -8.38 22.53 19.46
N PRO A 328 -9.65 22.52 19.91
CA PRO A 328 -10.00 22.04 21.25
C PRO A 328 -10.35 20.55 21.32
N ARG A 329 -10.47 19.86 20.18
CA ARG A 329 -10.94 18.47 20.13
C ARG A 329 -9.84 17.46 20.45
N VAL A 330 -10.24 16.22 20.72
CA VAL A 330 -9.36 15.09 21.10
C VAL A 330 -8.14 14.97 20.19
N TRP A 331 -8.32 15.06 18.87
CA TRP A 331 -7.26 14.93 17.88
C TRP A 331 -6.77 16.30 17.35
N SER A 332 -6.55 17.26 18.26
CA SER A 332 -6.20 18.65 17.94
C SER A 332 -4.91 18.81 17.12
N LEU A 333 -3.88 18.00 17.34
CA LEU A 333 -2.66 17.99 16.53
C LEU A 333 -2.97 17.70 15.06
N PHE A 334 -3.70 16.63 14.80
CA PHE A 334 -4.08 16.24 13.44
C PHE A 334 -5.01 17.28 12.81
N SER A 335 -5.92 17.88 13.60
CA SER A 335 -6.78 18.98 13.14
C SER A 335 -5.98 20.22 12.75
N LEU A 336 -4.94 20.57 13.51
CA LEU A 336 -4.04 21.69 13.21
C LEU A 336 -3.29 21.44 11.89
N LEU A 337 -2.72 20.24 11.73
CA LEU A 337 -1.95 19.85 10.54
C LEU A 337 -2.83 19.86 9.28
N ASP A 338 -4.00 19.21 9.34
CA ASP A 338 -4.93 19.10 8.21
C ASP A 338 -5.45 20.47 7.77
N ARG A 339 -5.93 21.28 8.72
CA ARG A 339 -6.61 22.55 8.42
C ARG A 339 -5.69 23.65 7.90
N ASN A 340 -4.38 23.57 8.20
CA ASN A 340 -3.44 24.63 7.86
C ASN A 340 -2.36 24.16 6.86
N ARG A 341 -2.52 23.01 6.23
CA ARG A 341 -1.60 22.55 5.19
C ARG A 341 -1.60 23.52 4.00
N PRO A 342 -0.46 24.08 3.59
CA PRO A 342 -0.37 24.94 2.41
C PRO A 342 -0.42 24.11 1.12
N SER A 343 -0.78 24.76 0.02
CA SER A 343 -0.51 24.24 -1.32
C SER A 343 1.00 24.06 -1.54
N ILE A 344 1.42 22.97 -2.20
CA ILE A 344 2.84 22.66 -2.46
C ILE A 344 3.59 23.82 -3.13
N ALA A 345 2.93 24.59 -4.01
CA ALA A 345 3.50 25.76 -4.69
C ALA A 345 3.88 26.92 -3.76
N LYS A 346 3.46 26.89 -2.49
CA LYS A 346 3.71 27.94 -1.50
C LYS A 346 4.67 27.49 -0.40
N VAL A 347 5.52 26.50 -0.67
CA VAL A 347 6.50 25.97 0.30
C VAL A 347 7.90 26.00 -0.34
N SER A 348 8.83 26.74 0.27
CA SER A 348 10.23 26.77 -0.17
C SER A 348 10.94 25.43 0.06
N GLN A 349 12.04 25.16 -0.66
CA GLN A 349 12.80 23.91 -0.49
C GLN A 349 13.40 23.78 0.91
N GLU A 350 13.84 24.90 1.50
CA GLU A 350 14.35 24.94 2.87
C GLU A 350 13.29 24.51 3.88
N ALA A 351 12.03 24.90 3.65
CA ALA A 351 10.90 24.56 4.50
C ALA A 351 10.37 23.12 4.27
N LYS A 352 10.84 22.39 3.25
CA LYS A 352 10.40 21.02 2.94
C LYS A 352 11.16 19.91 3.67
N LYS A 353 12.24 20.23 4.39
CA LYS A 353 13.18 19.26 4.98
C LYS A 353 12.60 18.51 6.19
N ASP A 354 11.63 17.62 5.95
CA ASP A 354 10.87 16.81 6.91
C ASP A 354 10.11 17.64 7.95
N GLU A 355 9.46 18.69 7.47
CA GLU A 355 8.81 19.72 8.27
C GLU A 355 7.33 19.88 7.87
N HIS A 356 6.43 19.94 8.85
CA HIS A 356 5.03 20.24 8.58
C HIS A 356 4.84 21.75 8.53
N VAL A 357 4.97 22.33 7.34
CA VAL A 357 4.70 23.75 7.13
C VAL A 357 3.20 24.00 7.25
N LEU A 358 2.83 24.97 8.08
CA LEU A 358 1.45 25.40 8.33
C LEU A 358 1.29 26.84 7.87
N LYS A 359 0.20 27.13 7.15
CA LYS A 359 -0.16 28.46 6.66
C LYS A 359 -1.39 28.98 7.40
N PHE A 360 -1.25 30.16 7.96
CA PHE A 360 -2.34 30.91 8.57
C PHE A 360 -2.67 32.13 7.72
N THR A 361 -3.96 32.40 7.54
CA THR A 361 -4.46 33.55 6.78
C THR A 361 -5.44 34.29 7.67
N ILE A 362 -5.18 35.57 7.90
CA ILE A 362 -5.89 36.39 8.88
C ILE A 362 -6.27 37.71 8.20
N PRO A 363 -7.55 38.04 8.02
CA PRO A 363 -7.97 39.32 7.50
C PRO A 363 -7.47 40.46 8.39
N THR A 364 -7.12 41.59 7.78
CA THR A 364 -6.64 42.76 8.51
C THR A 364 -7.35 44.04 8.09
N ILE A 365 -7.45 44.96 9.03
CA ILE A 365 -7.96 46.32 8.84
C ILE A 365 -6.88 47.34 9.22
N SER A 366 -7.02 48.58 8.77
CA SER A 366 -6.12 49.67 9.15
C SER A 366 -6.07 49.84 10.68
N ASN A 367 -4.86 49.95 11.22
CA ASN A 367 -4.64 50.31 12.62
C ASN A 367 -4.72 51.84 12.74
N SER A 368 -5.94 52.40 12.80
CA SER A 368 -6.14 53.84 13.00
C SER A 368 -6.16 54.16 14.49
N THR A 369 -5.23 55.00 14.92
CA THR A 369 -5.24 55.66 16.24
C THR A 369 -6.09 56.94 16.24
N ASP A 370 -6.68 57.27 15.09
CA ASP A 370 -7.28 58.56 14.81
C ASP A 370 -8.78 58.51 15.12
N LYS A 371 -9.17 59.10 16.26
CA LYS A 371 -10.56 59.07 16.78
C LYS A 371 -11.58 59.69 15.79
N ASN A 372 -11.11 60.41 14.78
CA ASN A 372 -11.93 61.08 13.77
C ASN A 372 -12.19 60.23 12.49
N LYS A 373 -11.58 59.04 12.36
CA LYS A 373 -11.91 58.09 11.28
C LYS A 373 -12.91 57.06 11.78
N THR A 374 -14.16 57.20 11.37
CA THR A 374 -15.30 56.43 11.88
C THR A 374 -15.34 54.97 11.44
N ASN A 375 -14.63 54.56 10.38
CA ASN A 375 -14.67 53.17 9.90
C ASN A 375 -13.27 52.60 9.57
N PRO A 376 -12.90 51.41 10.12
CA PRO A 376 -11.67 50.73 9.73
C PRO A 376 -11.70 50.29 8.26
N ILE A 377 -10.60 50.51 7.53
CA ILE A 377 -10.48 50.15 6.12
C ILE A 377 -9.87 48.76 5.99
N ALA A 378 -10.47 47.87 5.18
CA ALA A 378 -9.89 46.57 4.86
C ALA A 378 -8.51 46.72 4.21
N ARG A 379 -7.52 45.97 4.70
CA ARG A 379 -6.14 46.01 4.19
C ARG A 379 -5.71 44.68 3.56
N GLY A 380 -6.64 43.78 3.28
CA GLY A 380 -6.36 42.41 2.82
C GLY A 380 -5.81 41.53 3.95
N ASP A 381 -5.20 40.41 3.60
CA ASP A 381 -4.83 39.40 4.59
C ASP A 381 -3.37 39.51 5.04
N ALA A 382 -3.10 39.08 6.28
CA ALA A 382 -1.79 38.61 6.69
C ALA A 382 -1.66 37.12 6.35
N THR A 383 -0.53 36.73 5.75
CA THR A 383 -0.19 35.34 5.44
C THR A 383 1.06 34.96 6.21
N LEU A 384 0.91 34.02 7.13
CA LEU A 384 1.91 33.67 8.14
C LEU A 384 2.25 32.18 8.04
N PHE A 385 3.52 31.82 8.22
CA PHE A 385 3.94 30.42 8.18
C PHE A 385 4.65 29.98 9.45
N VAL A 386 4.33 28.77 9.90
CA VAL A 386 4.97 28.08 11.03
C VAL A 386 5.28 26.66 10.61
N THR A 387 6.50 26.21 10.84
CA THR A 387 6.81 24.78 10.74
C THR A 387 6.48 24.12 12.07
N LEU A 388 5.86 22.95 12.02
CA LEU A 388 5.78 22.02 13.15
C LEU A 388 6.63 20.78 12.87
N ARG A 389 7.64 20.52 13.71
CA ARG A 389 8.31 19.20 13.72
C ARG A 389 7.60 18.33 14.73
N VAL A 390 7.35 17.08 14.36
CA VAL A 390 6.67 16.09 15.20
C VAL A 390 7.63 14.96 15.50
N PHE A 391 7.62 14.48 16.72
CA PHE A 391 8.44 13.38 17.22
C PHE A 391 7.54 12.40 17.98
N GLY A 392 8.01 11.17 18.15
CA GLY A 392 7.33 10.17 18.97
C GLY A 392 7.35 10.49 20.46
N SER A 393 6.99 9.51 21.27
CA SER A 393 7.20 9.55 22.72
C SER A 393 8.70 9.66 23.02
N LYS A 394 9.07 10.18 24.19
CA LYS A 394 10.49 10.33 24.56
C LYS A 394 11.24 8.99 24.54
N ALA A 395 10.57 7.90 24.92
CA ALA A 395 11.10 6.55 24.88
C ALA A 395 11.49 6.09 23.47
N MET A 396 10.85 6.63 22.43
CA MET A 396 11.12 6.31 21.02
C MET A 396 12.25 7.13 20.39
N GLY A 397 12.88 8.02 21.17
CA GLY A 397 14.05 8.81 20.77
C GLY A 397 13.72 10.08 19.98
N GLU A 398 14.69 10.57 19.22
CA GLU A 398 14.66 11.90 18.59
C GLU A 398 14.29 11.90 17.10
N LYS A 399 13.80 10.77 16.58
CA LYS A 399 13.45 10.67 15.16
C LYS A 399 12.26 11.57 14.83
N ARG A 400 12.43 12.43 13.82
CA ARG A 400 11.35 13.25 13.27
C ARG A 400 10.34 12.37 12.53
N LEU A 401 9.06 12.67 12.72
CA LEU A 401 7.93 11.98 12.12
C LEU A 401 7.30 12.81 11.00
N SER A 402 7.13 12.18 9.85
CA SER A 402 6.30 12.70 8.77
C SER A 402 4.88 12.18 8.93
N VAL A 403 4.01 13.01 9.51
CA VAL A 403 2.58 12.74 9.63
C VAL A 403 1.92 12.77 8.24
N PRO A 404 1.38 11.65 7.73
CA PRO A 404 0.72 11.64 6.43
C PRO A 404 -0.62 12.38 6.49
N THR A 405 -1.18 12.73 5.33
CA THR A 405 -2.63 12.92 5.27
C THR A 405 -3.27 11.58 5.57
N LEU A 406 -4.06 11.49 6.65
CA LEU A 406 -4.69 10.24 7.02
C LEU A 406 -5.78 9.87 6.00
N PRO A 407 -5.99 8.57 5.73
CA PRO A 407 -7.10 8.12 4.91
C PRO A 407 -8.43 8.57 5.49
N THR A 408 -9.36 9.01 4.64
CA THR A 408 -10.72 9.39 5.08
C THR A 408 -11.76 8.32 4.74
N GLU A 409 -11.41 7.42 3.83
CA GLU A 409 -12.19 6.28 3.38
C GLU A 409 -11.23 5.19 2.93
N ALA A 410 -11.66 3.93 3.03
CA ALA A 410 -11.03 2.81 2.37
C ALA A 410 -11.77 2.55 1.04
N PRO A 411 -11.07 2.50 -0.10
CA PRO A 411 -11.72 2.23 -1.38
C PRO A 411 -12.34 0.83 -1.39
N ASN A 412 -13.46 0.67 -2.07
CA ASN A 412 -14.02 -0.66 -2.31
C ASN A 412 -13.18 -1.40 -3.34
N TYR A 413 -13.03 -2.71 -3.15
CA TYR A 413 -12.44 -3.61 -4.13
C TYR A 413 -13.47 -4.64 -4.55
N ASN A 414 -13.89 -4.57 -5.80
CA ASN A 414 -14.76 -5.57 -6.41
C ASN A 414 -13.90 -6.37 -7.38
N LEU A 415 -13.76 -7.67 -7.12
CA LEU A 415 -13.35 -8.58 -8.17
C LEU A 415 -14.47 -8.60 -9.20
N LEU A 416 -14.20 -8.08 -10.39
CA LEU A 416 -14.98 -8.47 -11.56
C LEU A 416 -14.57 -9.92 -11.82
N VAL A 417 -15.38 -10.84 -11.31
CA VAL A 417 -15.27 -12.25 -11.66
C VAL A 417 -16.03 -12.39 -12.97
N ASP A 418 -15.30 -12.41 -14.08
CA ASP A 418 -15.83 -12.84 -15.37
C ASP A 418 -15.78 -14.37 -15.47
#